data_AF-A0A9Y3S839-F1
#
_entry.id   AF-A0A9Y3S839-F1
#
_cell.length_a   1.000
_cell.length_b   1.000
_cell.length_c   1.000
_cell.angle_alpha   90.00
_cell.angle_beta   90.00
_cell.angle_gamma   90.00
#
_symmetry.space_group_name_H-M   'P 1'
#
loop_
_entity.id
_entity.type
_entity.pdbx_description
1 polymer ?
#
loop_
_entity_poly.entity_id
_entity_poly.type
_entity_poly.pdbx_seq_one_letter_code
_entity_poly.pdbx_strand_id
1 'polypeptide(L)' 'MTSLSAKDKNTVKAFWAKVAGKEEQIGCDAVSRMLTVYPQTKTYFSHWKDLRPGSAP' A
#
# COMPACT_ATOMS: atom_id res chain seq x y z
N MET A 1 13.73 -7.27 21.49
CA MET A 1 12.90 -7.78 20.36
C MET A 1 11.44 -7.48 20.70
N THR A 2 10.88 -6.41 20.17
CA THR A 2 9.49 -6.02 20.48
C THR A 2 8.54 -6.83 19.61
N SER A 3 7.72 -7.66 20.25
CA SER A 3 6.64 -8.43 19.62
C SER A 3 5.31 -7.71 19.84
N LEU A 4 4.38 -7.85 18.89
CA LEU A 4 3.05 -7.25 18.98
C LEU A 4 2.29 -7.81 20.19
N SER A 5 1.77 -6.92 21.02
CA SER A 5 0.86 -7.31 22.12
C SER A 5 -0.46 -7.85 21.57
N ALA A 6 -1.26 -8.48 22.42
CA ALA A 6 -2.62 -8.89 22.06
C ALA A 6 -3.48 -7.71 21.62
N LYS A 7 -3.31 -6.54 22.27
CA LYS A 7 -4.01 -5.30 21.93
C LYS A 7 -3.64 -4.80 20.53
N ASP A 8 -2.36 -4.84 20.18
CA ASP A 8 -1.89 -4.40 18.85
C ASP A 8 -2.50 -5.28 17.76
N LYS A 9 -2.46 -6.60 17.95
CA LYS A 9 -3.05 -7.57 17.01
C LYS A 9 -4.55 -7.35 16.83
N ASN A 10 -5.29 -7.13 17.92
CA ASN A 10 -6.73 -6.87 17.86
C ASN A 10 -7.04 -5.56 17.13
N THR A 11 -6.22 -4.53 17.36
CA THR A 11 -6.37 -3.23 16.70
C THR A 11 -6.16 -3.34 15.20
N VAL A 12 -5.08 -4.01 14.75
CA VAL A 12 -4.80 -4.22 13.32
C VAL A 12 -5.92 -5.03 12.65
N LYS A 13 -6.41 -6.10 13.28
CA LYS A 13 -7.52 -6.91 12.76
C LYS A 13 -8.81 -6.10 12.62
N ALA A 14 -9.17 -5.33 13.66
CA ALA A 14 -10.37 -4.51 13.64
C ALA A 14 -10.29 -3.39 12.58
N PHE A 15 -9.10 -2.84 12.35
CA PHE A 15 -8.89 -1.88 11.27
C PHE A 15 -8.99 -2.53 9.89
N TRP A 16 -8.35 -3.69 9.69
CA TRP A 16 -8.39 -4.39 8.41
C TRP A 16 -9.82 -4.81 8.01
N ALA A 17 -10.65 -5.19 8.98
CA ALA A 17 -12.07 -5.46 8.74
C ALA A 17 -12.84 -4.25 8.16
N LYS A 18 -12.40 -3.01 8.41
CA LYS A 18 -12.98 -1.80 7.81
C LYS A 18 -12.43 -1.49 6.41
N VAL A 19 -11.23 -1.97 6.11
CA VAL A 19 -10.56 -1.84 4.81
C VAL A 19 -11.13 -2.85 3.80
N ALA A 20 -11.73 -3.94 4.30
CA ALA A 20 -12.29 -5.01 3.49
C ALA A 20 -13.24 -4.52 2.38
N GLY A 21 -13.01 -4.99 1.15
CA GLY A 21 -13.73 -4.57 -0.06
C GLY A 21 -13.20 -3.32 -0.75
N LYS A 22 -12.12 -2.70 -0.23
CA LYS A 22 -11.44 -1.52 -0.81
C LYS A 22 -9.92 -1.71 -0.92
N GLU A 23 -9.42 -2.92 -0.72
CA GLU A 23 -8.00 -3.24 -0.65
C GLU A 23 -7.27 -2.84 -1.93
N GLU A 24 -7.85 -3.16 -3.09
CA GLU A 24 -7.27 -2.83 -4.40
C GLU A 24 -7.16 -1.32 -4.60
N GLN A 25 -8.24 -0.57 -4.32
CA GLN A 25 -8.26 0.88 -4.46
C GLN A 25 -7.23 1.55 -3.52
N ILE A 26 -7.18 1.13 -2.25
CA ILE A 26 -6.27 1.68 -1.25
C ILE A 26 -4.82 1.32 -1.59
N GLY A 27 -4.56 0.09 -2.05
CA GLY A 27 -3.25 -0.36 -2.50
C GLY A 27 -2.75 0.41 -3.72
N CYS A 28 -3.61 0.61 -4.72
CA CYS A 28 -3.29 1.40 -5.91
C CYS A 28 -2.91 2.85 -5.56
N ASP A 29 -3.69 3.50 -4.68
CA ASP A 29 -3.38 4.87 -4.23
C ASP A 29 -2.05 4.91 -3.46
N ALA A 30 -1.80 3.94 -2.57
CA ALA A 30 -0.56 3.86 -1.82
C ALA A 30 0.68 3.72 -2.73
N VAL A 31 0.64 2.82 -3.72
CA VAL A 31 1.75 2.65 -4.68
C VAL A 31 1.90 3.87 -5.56
N SER A 32 0.80 4.43 -6.07
CA SER A 32 0.82 5.66 -6.89
C SER A 32 1.47 6.83 -6.14
N ARG A 33 1.14 7.01 -4.85
CA ARG A 33 1.75 8.04 -4.00
C ARG A 33 3.23 7.76 -3.75
N MET A 34 3.60 6.50 -3.50
CA MET A 34 5.00 6.12 -3.31
C MET A 34 5.84 6.48 -4.53
N LEU A 35 5.40 6.09 -5.73
CA LEU A 35 6.11 6.37 -6.99
C LEU A 35 6.20 7.88 -7.28
N THR A 36 5.18 8.64 -6.89
CA THR A 36 5.12 10.09 -7.13
C THR A 36 5.99 10.88 -6.14
N VAL A 37 5.83 10.60 -4.85
CA VAL A 37 6.48 11.35 -3.76
C VAL A 37 7.92 10.89 -3.53
N TYR A 38 8.22 9.63 -3.81
CA TYR A 38 9.55 9.03 -3.66
C TYR A 38 10.02 8.46 -5.00
N PRO A 39 10.41 9.32 -5.96
CA PRO A 39 10.68 8.92 -7.35
C PRO A 39 11.81 7.89 -7.50
N GLN A 40 12.73 7.79 -6.54
CA GLN A 40 13.76 6.76 -6.51
C GLN A 40 13.18 5.33 -6.47
N THR A 41 11.96 5.16 -5.94
CA THR A 41 11.28 3.86 -5.89
C THR A 41 10.86 3.36 -7.28
N LYS A 42 10.75 4.25 -8.28
CA LYS A 42 10.40 3.88 -9.66
C LYS A 42 11.37 2.89 -10.29
N THR A 43 12.63 2.84 -9.83
CA THR A 43 13.64 1.90 -10.35
C THR A 43 13.19 0.44 -10.27
N TYR A 44 12.44 0.08 -9.22
CA TYR A 44 11.92 -1.28 -9.00
C TYR A 44 10.75 -1.63 -9.94
N PHE A 45 10.14 -0.64 -10.57
CA PHE A 45 8.96 -0.77 -11.43
C PHE A 45 9.27 -0.39 -12.89
N SER A 46 10.54 -0.40 -13.30
CA SER A 46 10.97 -0.06 -14.67
C SER A 46 10.40 -0.96 -15.77
N HIS A 47 9.85 -2.12 -15.39
CA HIS A 47 9.17 -3.05 -16.29
C HIS A 47 7.70 -2.68 -16.55
N TRP A 48 7.12 -1.75 -15.80
CA TRP A 48 5.76 -1.27 -16.02
C TRP A 48 5.73 -0.24 -17.15
N LYS A 49 4.69 -0.31 -17.98
CA LYS A 49 4.51 0.59 -19.12
C LYS A 49 4.19 2.02 -18.69
N ASP A 50 3.50 2.19 -17.56
CA ASP A 50 3.11 3.49 -17.02
C ASP A 50 3.19 3.49 -15.48
N LEU A 51 3.79 4.54 -14.92
CA LEU A 51 4.00 4.72 -13.48
C LEU A 51 3.24 5.94 -12.93
N ARG A 52 2.36 6.54 -13.74
CA ARG A 52 1.52 7.66 -13.33
C ARG A 52 0.38 7.17 -12.43
N PRO A 53 -0.11 8.00 -11.49
CA PRO A 53 -1.26 7.67 -10.67
C PRO A 53 -2.48 7.24 -11.51
N GLY A 54 -3.14 6.15 -11.12
CA GLY A 54 -4.32 5.62 -11.81
C GLY A 54 -4.02 4.73 -13.04
N SER A 55 -2.74 4.46 -13.32
CA SER A 55 -2.36 3.43 -14.29
C SER A 55 -2.69 2.05 -13.75
N ALA A 56 -3.07 1.13 -14.63
CA ALA A 56 -3.10 -0.29 -14.27
C ALA A 56 -1.67 -0.73 -13.89
N PRO A 57 -1.50 -1.58 -12.85
CA PRO A 57 -0.20 -2.18 -12.54
C PRO A 57 0.32 -3.03 -13.72
#